data_AF-A0A7X1Q870-F1
#
_entry.id   AF-A0A7X1Q870-F1
#
_cell.length_a   1.000
_cell.length_b   1.000
_cell.length_c   1.000
_cell.angle_alpha   90.00
_cell.angle_beta   90.00
_cell.angle_gamma   90.00
#
_symmetry.space_group_name_H-M   'P 1'
#
loop_
_entity.id
_entity.type
_entity.pdbx_description
1 polymer ?
#
loop_
_entity_poly.entity_id
_entity_poly.type
_entity_poly.pdbx_seq_one_letter_code
_entity_poly.pdbx_strand_id
1 'polypeptide(L)' 'MEQLHFITKLLDIKDPNIQIIDIINRDTLREIIAKLDYDAPSCPDCGSQMKKYDFQKPSK' A
#
# COMPACT_ATOMS: atom_id res chain seq x y z
N MET A 1 5.04 10.62 -12.04
CA MET A 1 5.88 10.10 -10.91
C MET A 1 5.70 10.89 -9.62
N GLU A 2 5.48 12.22 -9.65
CA GLU A 2 5.31 13.03 -8.43
C GLU A 2 4.08 12.66 -7.58
N GLN A 3 2.97 12.28 -8.21
CA GLN A 3 1.73 11.90 -7.52
C GLN A 3 1.89 10.59 -6.71
N LEU A 4 2.70 9.65 -7.22
CA LEU A 4 3.08 8.42 -6.52
C LEU A 4 3.99 8.72 -5.33
N HIS A 5 4.98 9.59 -5.53
CA HIS A 5 5.89 10.04 -4.47
C HIS A 5 5.14 10.78 -3.34
N PHE A 6 4.10 11.56 -3.69
CA PHE A 6 3.24 12.21 -2.72
C PHE A 6 2.42 11.19 -1.91
N ILE A 7 1.88 10.16 -2.56
CA ILE A 7 1.07 9.10 -1.92
C ILE A 7 1.93 8.23 -0.99
N THR A 8 3.11 7.78 -1.43
CA THR A 8 4.02 7.00 -0.58
C THR A 8 4.47 7.79 0.64
N LYS A 9 4.72 9.09 0.46
CA LYS A 9 5.03 10.02 1.57
C LYS A 9 3.84 10.25 2.51
N LEU A 10 2.62 10.36 1.97
CA LEU A 10 1.40 10.54 2.77
C LEU A 10 1.12 9.31 3.65
N LEU A 11 1.21 8.13 3.05
CA LEU A 11 1.04 6.83 3.71
C LEU A 11 2.26 6.41 4.55
N ASP A 12 3.35 7.18 4.52
CA ASP A 12 4.62 6.87 5.19
C ASP A 12 5.16 5.47 4.83
N ILE A 13 4.95 5.05 3.58
CA ILE A 13 5.48 3.80 3.06
C ILE A 13 6.99 3.99 2.85
N LYS A 14 7.77 3.45 3.78
CA LYS A 14 9.24 3.51 3.81
C LYS A 14 9.93 2.31 3.18
N ASP A 15 9.17 1.25 2.85
CA ASP A 15 9.73 0.03 2.29
C ASP A 15 10.04 0.24 0.80
N PRO A 16 11.32 0.25 0.39
CA PRO A 16 11.71 0.44 -1.02
C PRO A 16 11.25 -0.71 -1.92
N ASN A 17 10.88 -1.83 -1.32
CA ASN A 17 10.45 -3.05 -2.00
C ASN A 17 8.95 -3.03 -2.40
N ILE A 18 8.19 -2.03 -1.93
CA ILE A 18 6.78 -1.85 -2.29
C ILE A 18 6.70 -1.09 -3.62
N GLN A 19 6.30 -1.79 -4.68
CA GLN A 19 6.05 -1.22 -6.00
C GLN A 19 4.56 -1.01 -6.22
N ILE A 20 4.14 0.24 -6.43
CA ILE A 20 2.74 0.56 -6.75
C ILE A 20 2.45 0.10 -8.18
N ILE A 21 1.47 -0.79 -8.33
CA ILE A 21 1.02 -1.32 -9.63
C ILE A 21 -0.06 -0.41 -10.20
N ASP A 22 -1.03 -0.02 -9.37
CA ASP A 22 -2.20 0.74 -9.82
C ASP A 22 -2.79 1.63 -8.72
N ILE A 23 -3.46 2.69 -9.15
CA ILE A 23 -4.20 3.62 -8.29
C ILE A 23 -5.60 3.83 -8.88
N ILE A 24 -6.59 3.33 -8.17
CA ILE A 24 -8.00 3.50 -8.53
C ILE A 24 -8.54 4.68 -7.73
N ASN A 25 -8.90 5.76 -8.42
CA ASN A 25 -9.58 6.90 -7.81
C ASN A 25 -11.09 6.64 -7.81
N ARG A 26 -11.67 6.44 -6.63
CA ARG A 26 -13.11 6.55 -6.39
C ARG A 26 -13.39 7.96 -5.88
N ASP A 27 -14.59 8.48 -6.11
CA ASP A 27 -14.95 9.89 -5.84
C ASP A 27 -14.47 10.40 -4.47
N THR A 28 -14.65 9.59 -3.42
CA THR A 28 -14.28 9.93 -2.04
C THR A 28 -13.11 9.10 -1.48
N LEU A 29 -12.63 8.09 -2.21
CA LEU A 29 -11.61 7.14 -1.75
C LEU A 29 -10.60 6.86 -2.84
N ARG A 30 -9.31 6.81 -2.49
CA ARG A 30 -8.29 6.27 -3.39
C ARG A 30 -7.88 4.89 -2.93
N GLU A 31 -8.00 3.91 -3.82
CA GLU A 31 -7.48 2.57 -3.61
C GLU A 31 -6.12 2.47 -4.33
N ILE A 32 -5.13 1.90 -3.64
CA ILE A 32 -3.77 1.75 -4.18
C ILE A 32 -3.43 0.28 -4.11
N ILE A 33 -3.09 -0.29 -5.26
CA ILE A 33 -2.68 -1.69 -5.40
C ILE A 33 -1.16 -1.69 -5.56
N ALA A 34 -0.47 -2.39 -4.66
CA ALA A 34 0.98 -2.50 -4.67
C ALA A 34 1.45 -3.95 -4.53
N LYS A 35 2.61 -4.25 -5.11
CA LYS A 35 3.31 -5.52 -4.97
C LYS A 35 4.54 -5.34 -4.08
N LEU A 36 4.90 -6.39 -3.36
CA LEU A 36 6.24 -6.55 -2.80
C LEU A 36 7.13 -7.22 -3.84
N ASP A 37 8.37 -6.74 -3.97
CA ASP A 37 9.38 -7.40 -4.81
C ASP A 37 10.08 -8.59 -4.13
N TYR A 38 9.74 -8.85 -2.86
CA TYR A 38 10.17 -10.02 -2.11
C TYR A 38 9.01 -10.98 -1.84
N ASP A 39 9.34 -12.27 -1.72
CA ASP A 39 8.41 -13.28 -1.28
C ASP A 39 7.97 -13.00 0.15
N ALA A 40 6.65 -12.95 0.36
CA ALA A 40 6.10 -12.74 1.69
C ALA A 40 6.65 -13.80 2.65
N PRO A 41 7.10 -13.42 3.86
CA PRO A 41 7.57 -14.39 4.84
C PRO A 41 6.46 -15.39 5.13
N SER A 42 6.82 -16.66 5.32
CA SER A 42 5.83 -17.71 5.59
C SER A 42 5.03 -17.32 6.83
N CYS A 43 3.75 -17.03 6.64
CA CYS A 43 2.83 -16.78 7.74
C CYS A 43 1.87 -17.97 7.84
N PRO A 44 2.23 -19.02 8.59
CA PRO A 44 1.41 -20.23 8.72
C PRO A 44 0.00 -19.92 9.24
N ASP A 45 -0.15 -18.86 10.04
CA ASP A 45 -1.43 -18.44 10.62
C ASP A 45 -2.22 -17.44 9.75
N CYS A 46 -1.62 -16.87 8.69
CA CYS A 46 -2.29 -15.85 7.89
C CYS A 46 -3.27 -16.42 6.85
N GLY A 47 -3.31 -17.75 6.65
CA GLY A 47 -4.31 -18.42 5.81
C GLY A 47 -4.48 -17.80 4.41
N SER A 48 -3.38 -17.36 3.77
CA SER A 48 -3.37 -16.64 2.48
C SER A 48 -4.07 -15.27 2.43
N GLN A 49 -4.46 -14.70 3.58
CA GLN A 49 -5.05 -13.36 3.64
C GLN A 49 -3.99 -12.27 3.44
N MET A 50 -4.32 -11.27 2.61
CA MET A 50 -3.50 -10.07 2.46
C MET A 50 -3.44 -9.32 3.81
N LYS A 51 -2.25 -8.84 4.19
CA LYS A 51 -2.09 -8.04 5.40
C LYS A 51 -2.75 -6.68 5.19
N LYS A 52 -3.83 -6.41 5.95
CA LYS A 52 -4.44 -5.09 5.99
C LYS A 52 -3.54 -4.16 6.81
N TYR A 53 -3.02 -3.12 6.17
CA TYR A 53 -2.36 -2.02 6.88
C TYR A 53 -3.41 -0.92 7.11
N ASP A 54 -3.83 -0.75 8.36
CA ASP A 54 -4.68 0.39 8.74
C ASP A 54 -3.82 1.65 8.81
N PHE A 55 -3.59 2.29 7.66
CA PHE A 55 -2.96 3.60 7.58
C PHE A 55 -3.98 4.66 8.04
N GLN A 56 -4.20 4.74 9.34
CA GLN A 56 -5.10 5.73 9.92
C GLN A 56 -4.37 7.07 10.05
N LYS A 57 -4.29 7.83 8.95
CA LYS A 57 -4.11 9.28 9.05
C LYS A 57 -5.41 9.96 8.65
N PRO A 58 -5.97 10.85 9.48
CA PRO A 58 -7.13 11.64 9.07
C PRO A 58 -6.75 12.46 7.84
N SER A 59 -7.53 12.34 6.76
CA SER A 59 -7.43 13.26 5.63
C SER A 59 -7.87 14.63 6.14
N LYS A 60 -6.98 15.61 6.07
CA LYS A 60 -7.32 17.02 6.33
C LYS A 60 -7.93 17.65 5.09
#